data_AF-A0A519VC46-F1
#
_entry.id   AF-A0A519VC46-F1
#
_cell.length_a   1.000
_cell.length_b   1.000
_cell.length_c   1.000
_cell.angle_alpha   90.00
_cell.angle_beta   90.00
_cell.angle_gamma   90.00
#
_symmetry.space_group_name_H-M   'P 1'
#
loop_
_entity.id
_entity.type
_entity.pdbx_description
1 polymer ?
#
loop_
_entity_poly.entity_id
_entity_poly.type
_entity_poly.pdbx_seq_one_letter_code
_entity_poly.pdbx_strand_id
1 'polypeptide(L)'
;MKYIITTTLLVLGLFCNAQIPIIKSNVNDEFKNRSLVYKTFYNKYDLLIAYKVSGGWRVGNTNIIQILAVKNNSWKKITLSYPDDNPSKQTIKKLPLQKTEAKKLMEELGSQNFWTLNNDSINMKHLKPQTPPENYSKKDTLFIVANNPVTDVKVVDGSTYYFEIIKGDSLRSYSTADPEIFAKYFPEIKSRIRFIKCKIAFENALNQL
;
A
#
# COMPACT_ATOMS: atom_id res chain seq x y z
N MET A 1 -48.29 6.41 -9.77
CA MET A 1 -47.45 5.51 -8.93
C MET A 1 -46.06 5.23 -9.52
N LYS A 2 -45.91 4.80 -10.78
CA LYS A 2 -44.58 4.51 -11.38
C LYS A 2 -43.56 5.66 -11.24
N TYR A 3 -43.97 6.90 -11.53
CA TYR A 3 -43.09 8.08 -11.46
C TYR A 3 -42.62 8.41 -10.04
N ILE A 4 -43.41 8.10 -9.01
CA ILE A 4 -43.03 8.33 -7.61
C ILE A 4 -41.91 7.35 -7.24
N ILE A 5 -42.05 6.07 -7.60
CA ILE A 5 -41.06 5.01 -7.32
C ILE A 5 -39.71 5.33 -7.98
N THR A 6 -39.70 5.76 -9.26
CA THR A 6 -38.45 6.13 -9.95
C THR A 6 -37.80 7.37 -9.33
N THR A 7 -38.59 8.35 -8.89
CA THR A 7 -38.04 9.59 -8.28
C THR A 7 -37.47 9.30 -6.89
N THR A 8 -38.12 8.44 -6.09
CA THR A 8 -37.61 8.01 -4.78
C THR A 8 -36.32 7.20 -4.90
N LEU A 9 -36.20 6.33 -5.89
CA LEU A 9 -34.96 5.58 -6.18
C LEU A 9 -33.80 6.49 -6.60
N LEU A 10 -34.09 7.51 -7.42
CA LEU A 10 -33.08 8.48 -7.85
C LEU A 10 -32.55 9.32 -6.67
N VAL A 11 -33.44 9.76 -5.79
CA VAL A 11 -33.10 10.55 -4.59
C VAL A 11 -32.34 9.70 -3.56
N LEU A 12 -32.69 8.42 -3.38
CA LEU A 12 -31.93 7.49 -2.52
C LEU A 12 -30.52 7.23 -3.06
N GLY A 13 -30.33 7.23 -4.39
CA GLY A 13 -29.01 7.13 -5.02
C GLY A 13 -28.08 8.30 -4.71
N LEU A 14 -28.62 9.51 -4.46
CA LEU A 14 -27.84 10.68 -4.08
C LEU A 14 -27.27 10.61 -2.66
N PHE A 15 -27.83 9.74 -1.80
CA PHE A 15 -27.32 9.47 -0.45
C PHE A 15 -26.31 8.33 -0.39
N CYS A 16 -25.84 7.84 -1.55
CA CYS A 16 -24.76 6.86 -1.60
C CYS A 16 -23.44 7.51 -1.15
N ASN A 17 -23.27 7.63 0.17
CA ASN A 17 -21.97 7.92 0.77
C ASN A 17 -20.97 6.95 0.16
N ALA A 18 -19.87 7.47 -0.42
CA ALA A 18 -18.81 6.67 -1.02
C ALA A 18 -18.44 5.52 -0.08
N GLN A 19 -18.94 4.31 -0.41
CA GLN A 19 -18.87 3.20 0.51
C GLN A 19 -17.44 2.68 0.47
N ILE A 20 -16.78 2.68 1.63
CA ILE A 20 -15.43 2.11 1.76
C ILE A 20 -15.50 0.69 1.19
N PRO A 21 -14.66 0.32 0.19
CA PRO A 21 -14.77 -0.96 -0.47
C PRO A 21 -14.64 -2.12 0.52
N ILE A 22 -15.24 -3.26 0.18
CA ILE A 22 -15.05 -4.49 0.94
C ILE A 22 -13.60 -4.95 0.70
N ILE A 23 -12.86 -5.16 1.78
CA ILE A 23 -11.46 -5.56 1.73
C ILE A 23 -11.39 -7.04 2.09
N LYS A 24 -10.76 -7.84 1.22
CA LYS A 24 -10.40 -9.24 1.53
C LYS A 24 -8.94 -9.28 1.98
N SER A 25 -8.67 -10.02 3.04
CA SER A 25 -7.29 -10.25 3.47
C SER A 25 -6.47 -10.89 2.36
N ASN A 26 -5.22 -10.45 2.18
CA ASN A 26 -4.22 -11.09 1.31
C ASN A 26 -3.00 -11.58 2.10
N VAL A 27 -3.10 -11.62 3.43
CA VAL A 27 -2.06 -12.09 4.34
C VAL A 27 -2.64 -13.16 5.27
N ASN A 28 -1.78 -14.03 5.78
CA ASN A 28 -2.14 -15.04 6.77
C ASN A 28 -2.18 -14.46 8.20
N ASP A 29 -2.68 -15.24 9.15
CA ASP A 29 -2.80 -14.79 10.54
C ASP A 29 -1.44 -14.62 11.24
N GLU A 30 -0.41 -15.38 10.83
CA GLU A 30 0.96 -15.18 11.29
C GLU A 30 1.48 -13.78 10.94
N PHE A 31 1.18 -13.27 9.74
CA PHE A 31 1.51 -11.91 9.34
C PHE A 31 0.72 -10.88 10.14
N LYS A 32 -0.59 -11.09 10.34
CA LYS A 32 -1.41 -10.20 11.20
C LYS A 32 -0.83 -10.11 12.61
N ASN A 33 -0.39 -11.24 13.16
CA ASN A 33 0.27 -11.36 14.45
C ASN A 33 1.69 -10.79 14.48
N ARG A 34 2.24 -10.28 13.37
CA ARG A 34 3.50 -9.55 13.33
C ARG A 34 3.32 -8.07 12.96
N SER A 35 2.23 -7.72 12.29
CA SER A 35 1.92 -6.32 11.97
C SER A 35 1.70 -5.51 13.25
N LEU A 36 2.59 -4.54 13.49
CA LEU A 36 2.46 -3.57 14.58
C LEU A 36 1.18 -2.75 14.42
N VAL A 37 0.84 -2.36 13.19
CA VAL A 37 -0.37 -1.57 12.91
C VAL A 37 -1.62 -2.37 13.27
N TYR A 38 -1.68 -3.63 12.83
CA TYR A 38 -2.81 -4.51 13.12
C TYR A 38 -2.95 -4.71 14.63
N LYS A 39 -1.89 -5.12 15.33
CA LYS A 39 -1.92 -5.28 16.79
C LYS A 39 -2.37 -4.03 17.54
N THR A 40 -1.85 -2.87 17.14
CA THR A 40 -2.11 -1.61 17.85
C THR A 40 -3.52 -1.08 17.58
N PHE A 41 -4.08 -1.31 16.40
CA PHE A 41 -5.32 -0.67 15.95
C PHE A 41 -6.48 -1.60 15.59
N TYR A 42 -6.33 -2.92 15.78
CA TYR A 42 -7.38 -3.91 15.56
C TYR A 42 -8.72 -3.50 16.18
N ASN A 43 -9.78 -3.51 15.37
CA ASN A 43 -11.16 -3.15 15.74
C ASN A 43 -11.33 -1.78 16.44
N LYS A 44 -10.37 -0.86 16.32
CA LYS A 44 -10.48 0.50 16.88
C LYS A 44 -11.14 1.51 15.94
N TYR A 45 -11.11 1.24 14.63
CA TYR A 45 -11.53 2.13 13.54
C TYR A 45 -12.29 1.36 12.46
N ASP A 46 -13.14 2.04 11.70
CA ASP A 46 -13.96 1.45 10.64
C ASP A 46 -13.10 1.12 9.41
N LEU A 47 -12.06 1.93 9.16
CA LEU A 47 -11.02 1.71 8.18
C LEU A 47 -9.72 2.39 8.64
N LEU A 48 -8.60 1.71 8.39
CA LEU A 48 -7.25 2.27 8.48
C LEU A 48 -6.50 2.01 7.19
N ILE A 49 -5.73 2.99 6.74
CA ILE A 49 -4.70 2.85 5.70
C ILE A 49 -3.42 3.36 6.34
N ALA A 50 -2.45 2.48 6.53
CA ALA A 50 -1.14 2.79 7.06
C ALA A 50 -0.10 2.74 5.95
N TYR A 51 0.84 3.67 5.99
CA TYR A 51 1.99 3.75 5.12
C TYR A 51 3.25 3.82 5.96
N LYS A 52 4.23 2.98 5.61
CA LYS A 52 5.56 3.01 6.19
C LYS A 52 6.59 2.70 5.13
N VAL A 53 7.76 3.30 5.29
CA VAL A 53 8.97 2.85 4.61
C VAL A 53 9.69 1.92 5.57
N SER A 54 10.52 1.00 5.10
CA SER A 54 11.51 0.22 5.87
C SER A 54 12.85 0.27 5.14
N GLY A 55 13.97 0.30 5.85
CA GLY A 55 15.29 0.47 5.22
C GLY A 55 15.59 1.90 4.75
N GLY A 56 16.68 2.04 3.99
CA GLY A 56 17.28 3.33 3.58
C GLY A 56 18.13 4.00 4.67
N TRP A 57 18.94 5.01 4.29
CA TRP A 57 19.62 5.87 5.27
C TRP A 57 18.60 6.76 5.95
N ARG A 58 18.22 6.39 7.17
CA ARG A 58 17.36 7.21 8.01
C ARG A 58 18.22 8.05 8.93
N VAL A 59 17.94 9.34 8.93
CA VAL A 59 18.48 10.24 9.94
C VAL A 59 17.68 10.01 11.23
N GLY A 60 18.22 9.15 12.11
CA GLY A 60 17.67 8.83 13.42
C GLY A 60 17.16 7.39 13.57
N ASN A 61 17.29 6.83 14.77
CA ASN A 61 16.90 5.45 15.12
C ASN A 61 15.39 5.31 15.39
N THR A 62 14.55 6.00 14.61
CA THR A 62 13.10 6.04 14.83
C THR A 62 12.34 5.71 13.55
N ASN A 63 11.51 4.68 13.63
CA ASN A 63 10.53 4.35 12.61
C ASN A 63 9.31 5.24 12.74
N ILE A 64 8.72 5.58 11.61
CA ILE A 64 7.49 6.37 11.52
C ILE A 64 6.51 5.66 10.58
N ILE A 65 5.28 5.46 11.07
CA ILE A 65 4.14 4.97 10.30
C ILE A 65 3.11 6.09 10.25
N GLN A 66 2.76 6.53 9.04
CA GLN A 66 1.70 7.49 8.81
C GLN A 66 0.40 6.75 8.51
N ILE A 67 -0.69 7.14 9.15
CA ILE A 67 -1.93 6.38 9.13
C ILE A 67 -3.09 7.32 8.90
N LEU A 68 -3.91 7.02 7.89
CA LEU A 68 -5.24 7.58 7.71
C LEU A 68 -6.24 6.65 8.41
N ALA A 69 -7.04 7.19 9.31
CA ALA A 69 -8.04 6.43 10.04
C ALA A 69 -9.41 7.10 9.96
N VAL A 70 -10.47 6.30 9.84
CA VAL A 70 -11.85 6.78 9.95
C VAL A 70 -12.60 6.00 11.03
N LYS A 71 -13.34 6.74 11.86
CA LYS A 71 -14.24 6.19 12.87
C LYS A 71 -15.47 7.06 12.97
N ASN A 72 -16.66 6.48 12.86
CA ASN A 72 -17.93 7.21 12.95
C ASN A 72 -17.95 8.45 12.04
N ASN A 73 -17.54 8.28 10.78
CA ASN A 73 -17.46 9.36 9.77
C ASN A 73 -16.46 10.49 10.08
N SER A 74 -15.62 10.34 11.12
CA SER A 74 -14.58 11.29 11.49
C SER A 74 -13.21 10.80 11.05
N TRP A 75 -12.49 11.62 10.28
CA TRP A 75 -11.18 11.32 9.74
C TRP A 75 -10.07 11.80 10.67
N LYS A 76 -9.02 11.00 10.81
CA LYS A 76 -7.85 11.30 11.64
C LYS A 76 -6.57 10.91 10.89
N LYS A 77 -5.57 11.78 11.00
CA LYS A 77 -4.17 11.44 10.74
C LYS A 77 -3.58 10.92 12.04
N ILE A 78 -2.95 9.75 11.98
CA ILE A 78 -2.26 9.15 13.11
C ILE A 78 -0.81 8.95 12.71
N THR A 79 0.10 9.42 13.54
CA THR A 79 1.53 9.14 13.41
C THR A 79 1.91 8.20 14.54
N LEU A 80 2.34 7.00 14.17
CA LEU A 80 2.88 5.99 15.07
C LEU A 80 4.39 5.97 14.89
N SER A 81 5.15 6.34 15.93
CA SER A 81 6.60 6.28 15.92
C SER A 81 7.13 5.31 16.96
N TYR A 82 8.25 4.65 16.66
CA TYR A 82 8.91 3.72 17.58
C TYR A 82 10.42 3.63 17.32
N PRO A 83 11.24 3.42 18.35
CA PRO A 83 12.67 3.17 18.20
C PRO A 83 12.95 1.86 17.42
N ASP A 84 14.01 1.83 16.61
CA ASP A 84 14.42 0.62 15.86
C ASP A 84 14.73 -0.58 16.77
N ASP A 85 15.37 -0.33 17.91
CA ASP A 85 15.80 -1.33 18.89
C ASP A 85 14.64 -1.85 19.75
N ASN A 86 13.55 -1.10 19.86
CA ASN A 86 12.41 -1.47 20.70
C ASN A 86 11.06 -0.99 20.13
N PRO A 87 10.43 -1.77 19.24
CA PRO A 87 9.12 -1.48 18.68
C PRO A 87 7.98 -1.35 19.72
N SER A 88 8.19 -1.86 20.95
CA SER A 88 7.18 -1.78 22.01
C SER A 88 7.08 -0.37 22.61
N LYS A 89 8.13 0.45 22.52
CA LYS A 89 8.14 1.85 22.96
C LYS A 89 7.50 2.78 21.92
N GLN A 90 6.26 2.49 21.60
CA GLN A 90 5.51 3.26 20.59
C GLN A 90 4.95 4.57 21.14
N THR A 91 5.02 5.62 20.32
CA THR A 91 4.35 6.89 20.53
C THR A 91 3.27 7.08 19.47
N ILE A 92 2.05 7.40 19.88
CA ILE A 92 0.90 7.57 18.98
C ILE A 92 0.39 8.99 19.07
N LYS A 93 0.62 9.79 18.03
CA LYS A 93 0.03 11.13 17.87
C LYS A 93 -1.20 11.04 16.99
N LYS A 94 -2.32 11.62 17.41
CA LYS A 94 -3.57 11.64 16.63
C LYS A 94 -3.97 13.09 16.39
N LEU A 95 -4.22 13.44 15.13
CA LEU A 95 -4.71 14.75 14.73
C LEU A 95 -6.00 14.57 13.91
N PRO A 96 -7.00 15.44 14.08
CA PRO A 96 -8.13 15.47 13.16
C PRO A 96 -7.64 15.78 11.75
N LEU A 97 -8.24 15.15 10.74
CA LEU A 97 -7.98 15.46 9.34
C LEU A 97 -9.26 16.02 8.72
N GLN A 98 -9.15 17.05 7.88
CA GLN A 98 -10.33 17.63 7.27
C GLN A 98 -11.00 16.60 6.35
N LYS A 99 -12.33 16.55 6.38
CA LYS A 99 -13.11 15.59 5.57
C LYS A 99 -12.85 15.78 4.07
N THR A 100 -12.65 17.01 3.63
CA THR A 100 -12.31 17.38 2.24
C THR A 100 -10.98 16.79 1.79
N GLU A 101 -9.93 16.94 2.60
CA GLU A 101 -8.60 16.37 2.36
C GLU A 101 -8.64 14.84 2.32
N ALA A 102 -9.32 14.24 3.30
CA ALA A 102 -9.48 12.80 3.35
C ALA A 102 -10.25 12.26 2.14
N LYS A 103 -11.33 12.94 1.73
CA LYS A 103 -12.11 12.57 0.55
C LYS A 103 -11.27 12.66 -0.73
N LYS A 104 -10.50 13.74 -0.89
CA LYS A 104 -9.58 13.92 -2.02
C LYS A 104 -8.57 12.78 -2.09
N LEU A 105 -7.93 12.43 -0.97
CA LEU A 105 -7.01 11.30 -0.91
C LEU A 105 -7.70 9.99 -1.31
N MET A 106 -8.89 9.72 -0.80
CA MET A 106 -9.64 8.50 -1.12
C MET A 106 -10.04 8.42 -2.60
N GLU A 107 -10.41 9.56 -3.21
CA GLU A 107 -10.69 9.67 -4.65
C GLU A 107 -9.42 9.43 -5.48
N GLU A 108 -8.28 10.00 -5.08
CA GLU A 108 -6.98 9.78 -5.74
C GLU A 108 -6.56 8.30 -5.65
N LEU A 109 -6.64 7.68 -4.48
CA LEU A 109 -6.38 6.24 -4.32
C LEU A 109 -7.32 5.38 -5.18
N GLY A 110 -8.61 5.73 -5.20
CA GLY A 110 -9.62 5.08 -6.04
C GLY A 110 -9.27 5.15 -7.54
N SER A 111 -8.91 6.34 -8.03
CA SER A 111 -8.54 6.56 -9.44
C SER A 111 -7.34 5.73 -9.89
N GLN A 112 -6.44 5.36 -8.96
CA GLN A 112 -5.27 4.54 -9.23
C GLN A 112 -5.53 3.03 -9.05
N ASN A 113 -6.78 2.61 -8.83
CA ASN A 113 -7.15 1.23 -8.53
C ASN A 113 -6.40 0.66 -7.31
N PHE A 114 -6.15 1.48 -6.30
CA PHE A 114 -5.41 1.10 -5.09
C PHE A 114 -5.97 -0.16 -4.42
N TRP A 115 -7.30 -0.28 -4.41
CA TRP A 115 -8.01 -1.38 -3.75
C TRP A 115 -7.81 -2.74 -4.41
N THR A 116 -7.35 -2.77 -5.67
CA THR A 116 -7.17 -4.00 -6.45
C THR A 116 -5.70 -4.22 -6.83
N LEU A 117 -4.77 -3.52 -6.19
CA LEU A 117 -3.34 -3.79 -6.36
C LEU A 117 -3.02 -5.22 -5.90
N ASN A 118 -2.03 -5.84 -6.56
CA ASN A 118 -1.54 -7.17 -6.24
C ASN A 118 -0.01 -7.11 -6.11
N ASN A 119 0.53 -7.68 -5.02
CA ASN A 119 1.97 -7.74 -4.76
C ASN A 119 2.75 -8.39 -5.91
N ASP A 120 2.23 -9.48 -6.49
CA ASP A 120 2.91 -10.17 -7.58
C ASP A 120 3.05 -9.24 -8.79
N SER A 121 1.97 -8.52 -9.12
CA SER A 121 1.98 -7.56 -10.23
C SER A 121 2.85 -6.34 -9.95
N ILE A 122 2.92 -5.85 -8.71
CA ILE A 122 3.77 -4.70 -8.35
C ILE A 122 5.26 -5.09 -8.45
N ASN A 123 5.60 -6.30 -7.99
CA ASN A 123 6.97 -6.79 -7.90
C ASN A 123 7.42 -7.61 -9.12
N MET A 124 6.57 -7.74 -10.14
CA MET A 124 6.91 -8.42 -11.39
C MET A 124 8.19 -7.81 -11.97
N LYS A 125 9.16 -8.67 -12.30
CA LYS A 125 10.32 -8.30 -13.09
C LYS A 125 10.13 -8.98 -14.43
N HIS A 126 10.09 -8.22 -15.52
CA HIS A 126 10.09 -8.84 -16.85
C HIS A 126 11.45 -9.51 -17.05
N LEU A 127 11.51 -10.81 -16.83
CA LEU A 127 12.45 -11.64 -17.57
C LEU A 127 11.88 -11.65 -18.98
N LYS A 128 12.28 -10.72 -19.85
CA LYS A 128 12.16 -11.04 -21.28
C LYS A 128 12.87 -12.38 -21.43
N PRO A 129 12.22 -13.44 -21.93
CA PRO A 129 12.98 -14.60 -22.38
C PRO A 129 13.98 -14.01 -23.37
N GLN A 130 15.26 -14.00 -23.02
CA GLN A 130 16.25 -13.91 -24.07
C GLN A 130 15.93 -15.11 -24.94
N THR A 131 15.57 -14.87 -26.20
CA THR A 131 15.47 -15.93 -27.19
C THR A 131 16.69 -16.81 -26.97
N PRO A 132 16.55 -18.11 -26.63
CA PRO A 132 17.71 -18.97 -26.59
C PRO A 132 18.41 -18.75 -27.93
N PRO A 133 19.71 -18.41 -27.98
CA PRO A 133 20.38 -18.31 -29.27
C PRO A 133 20.10 -19.61 -30.03
N GLU A 134 19.88 -19.52 -31.33
CA GLU A 134 19.17 -20.49 -32.19
C GLU A 134 19.72 -21.94 -32.18
N ASN A 135 20.69 -22.25 -31.34
CA ASN A 135 21.37 -23.54 -31.20
C ASN A 135 21.31 -24.12 -29.77
N TYR A 136 20.16 -24.11 -29.09
CA TYR A 136 20.00 -24.87 -27.85
C TYR A 136 19.19 -26.16 -28.09
N SER A 137 19.91 -27.28 -28.06
CA SER A 137 19.35 -28.63 -28.16
C SER A 137 18.42 -28.90 -26.96
N LYS A 138 17.18 -29.26 -27.26
CA LYS A 138 16.17 -29.73 -26.30
C LYS A 138 16.72 -30.95 -25.55
N LYS A 139 17.15 -30.76 -24.30
CA LYS A 139 17.12 -31.76 -23.23
C LYS A 139 17.33 -31.01 -21.90
N ASP A 140 16.36 -31.18 -21.01
CA ASP A 140 16.36 -30.74 -19.62
C ASP A 140 16.50 -29.24 -19.38
N THR A 141 15.40 -28.50 -19.58
CA THR A 141 15.28 -27.12 -19.12
C THR A 141 15.20 -27.10 -17.58
N LEU A 142 16.34 -27.00 -16.93
CA LEU A 142 16.47 -26.62 -15.53
C LEU A 142 16.13 -25.14 -15.38
N PHE A 143 15.07 -24.81 -14.63
CA PHE A 143 14.83 -23.43 -14.19
C PHE A 143 15.86 -23.10 -13.10
N ILE A 144 16.96 -22.46 -13.48
CA ILE A 144 17.91 -21.90 -12.51
C ILE A 144 17.32 -20.57 -12.02
N VAL A 145 16.86 -20.54 -10.76
CA VAL A 145 16.70 -19.29 -10.01
C VAL A 145 18.11 -18.77 -9.74
N ALA A 146 18.66 -18.01 -10.68
CA ALA A 146 19.97 -17.39 -10.50
C ALA A 146 19.82 -16.23 -9.51
N ASN A 147 20.25 -16.47 -8.26
CA ASN A 147 20.95 -15.44 -7.50
C ASN A 147 22.12 -15.00 -8.38
N ASN A 148 22.02 -13.87 -9.07
CA ASN A 148 23.17 -13.29 -9.75
C ASN A 148 24.02 -12.55 -8.72
N PRO A 149 25.26 -12.96 -8.45
CA PRO A 149 26.26 -12.08 -7.86
C PRO A 149 26.92 -11.36 -9.04
N VAL A 150 26.41 -10.18 -9.40
CA VAL A 150 27.13 -9.28 -10.31
C VAL A 150 27.50 -8.03 -9.54
N THR A 151 28.80 -7.96 -9.27
CA THR A 151 29.57 -6.83 -8.79
C THR A 151 29.39 -5.62 -9.71
N ASP A 152 28.41 -4.80 -9.37
CA ASP A 152 28.61 -3.38 -9.17
C ASP A 152 27.94 -3.08 -7.84
N VAL A 153 28.73 -2.86 -6.78
CA VAL A 153 28.20 -2.35 -5.52
C VAL A 153 27.85 -0.88 -5.75
N LYS A 154 26.76 -0.64 -6.49
CA LYS A 154 25.96 0.55 -6.22
C LYS A 154 25.28 0.24 -4.90
N VAL A 155 25.71 0.93 -3.86
CA VAL A 155 24.96 1.06 -2.63
C VAL A 155 23.63 1.71 -3.01
N VAL A 156 22.66 0.88 -3.40
CA VAL A 156 21.27 1.30 -3.51
C VAL A 156 20.75 1.15 -2.09
N ASP A 157 20.51 2.28 -1.44
CA ASP A 157 19.90 2.36 -0.13
C ASP A 157 18.48 1.80 -0.20
N GLY A 158 18.37 0.47 -0.13
CA GLY A 158 17.15 -0.26 -0.40
C GLY A 158 16.04 0.15 0.55
N SER A 159 15.08 0.92 0.04
CA SER A 159 13.90 1.33 0.78
C SER A 159 12.73 0.46 0.33
N THR A 160 12.12 -0.24 1.27
CA THR A 160 10.90 -1.01 1.01
C THR A 160 9.69 -0.23 1.52
N TYR A 161 8.74 -0.02 0.63
CA TYR A 161 7.53 0.74 0.90
C TYR A 161 6.38 -0.23 1.19
N TYR A 162 5.60 0.07 2.22
CA TYR A 162 4.49 -0.77 2.66
C TYR A 162 3.23 0.06 2.80
N PHE A 163 2.13 -0.48 2.27
CA PHE A 163 0.78 -0.11 2.66
C PHE A 163 0.13 -1.25 3.43
N GLU A 164 -0.56 -0.93 4.52
CA GLU A 164 -1.37 -1.87 5.28
C GLU A 164 -2.78 -1.30 5.43
N ILE A 165 -3.80 -2.04 5.02
CA ILE A 165 -5.19 -1.63 5.05
C ILE A 165 -5.96 -2.55 5.98
N ILE A 166 -6.62 -1.97 6.99
CA ILE A 166 -7.38 -2.72 8.00
C ILE A 166 -8.84 -2.30 7.93
N LYS A 167 -9.74 -3.29 7.88
CA LYS A 167 -11.19 -3.10 7.99
C LYS A 167 -11.81 -4.32 8.66
N GLY A 168 -12.36 -4.12 9.86
CA GLY A 168 -12.71 -5.23 10.76
C GLY A 168 -11.52 -6.17 10.93
N ASP A 169 -11.75 -7.47 10.71
CA ASP A 169 -10.72 -8.51 10.87
C ASP A 169 -9.87 -8.74 9.61
N SER A 170 -10.11 -7.95 8.56
CA SER A 170 -9.37 -8.06 7.32
C SER A 170 -8.13 -7.17 7.31
N LEU A 171 -6.99 -7.75 6.92
CA LEU A 171 -5.73 -7.05 6.69
C LEU A 171 -5.28 -7.29 5.25
N ARG A 172 -5.11 -6.21 4.49
CA ARG A 172 -4.46 -6.25 3.19
C ARG A 172 -3.13 -5.51 3.25
N SER A 173 -2.05 -6.14 2.79
CA SER A 173 -0.74 -5.50 2.72
C SER A 173 -0.20 -5.47 1.29
N TYR A 174 0.33 -4.30 0.90
CA TYR A 174 1.08 -4.12 -0.32
C TYR A 174 2.51 -3.73 0.00
N SER A 175 3.49 -4.31 -0.68
CA SER A 175 4.90 -3.95 -0.48
C SER A 175 5.70 -3.98 -1.77
N THR A 176 6.67 -3.09 -1.89
CA THR A 176 7.63 -3.06 -3.00
C THR A 176 8.92 -2.39 -2.57
N ALA A 177 10.05 -2.94 -3.01
CA ALA A 177 11.36 -2.30 -2.85
C ALA A 177 11.61 -1.33 -4.01
N ASP A 178 12.12 -0.14 -3.70
CA ASP A 178 12.59 0.89 -4.64
C ASP A 178 11.73 1.06 -5.91
N PRO A 179 10.40 1.25 -5.78
CA PRO A 179 9.50 1.20 -6.91
C PRO A 179 9.82 2.27 -7.96
N GLU A 180 10.34 3.43 -7.56
CA GLU A 180 10.78 4.49 -8.48
C GLU A 180 11.93 4.04 -9.38
N ILE A 181 12.93 3.33 -8.82
CA ILE A 181 14.06 2.80 -9.59
C ILE A 181 13.56 1.74 -10.57
N PHE A 182 12.78 0.77 -10.09
CA PHE A 182 12.25 -0.30 -10.95
C PHE A 182 11.23 0.21 -11.98
N ALA A 183 10.53 1.31 -11.74
CA ALA A 183 9.65 1.93 -12.73
C ALA A 183 10.44 2.60 -13.86
N LYS A 184 11.65 3.10 -13.59
CA LYS A 184 12.56 3.62 -14.63
C LYS A 184 13.02 2.51 -15.59
N TYR A 185 13.31 1.33 -15.05
CA TYR A 185 13.79 0.19 -15.86
C TYR A 185 12.67 -0.61 -16.52
N PHE A 186 11.49 -0.69 -15.91
CA PHE A 186 10.34 -1.46 -16.39
C PHE A 186 9.05 -0.62 -16.37
N PRO A 187 8.96 0.44 -17.19
CA PRO A 187 7.82 1.35 -17.21
C PRO A 187 6.51 0.70 -17.70
N GLU A 188 6.58 -0.45 -18.37
CA GLU A 188 5.42 -1.21 -18.83
C GLU A 188 4.59 -1.80 -17.67
N ILE A 189 5.17 -1.90 -16.47
CA ILE A 189 4.54 -2.47 -15.28
C ILE A 189 3.64 -1.42 -14.62
N LYS A 190 2.43 -1.25 -15.19
CA LYS A 190 1.44 -0.23 -14.76
C LYS A 190 1.03 -0.34 -13.29
N SER A 191 1.02 -1.53 -12.72
CA SER A 191 0.76 -1.79 -11.28
C SER A 191 1.76 -1.06 -10.37
N ARG A 192 3.05 -1.04 -10.74
CA ARG A 192 4.09 -0.33 -9.99
C ARG A 192 3.90 1.18 -10.09
N ILE A 193 3.60 1.68 -11.28
CA ILE A 193 3.30 3.11 -11.47
C ILE A 193 2.10 3.55 -10.63
N ARG A 194 1.03 2.75 -10.58
CA ARG A 194 -0.13 2.99 -9.71
C ARG A 194 0.27 3.02 -8.24
N PHE A 195 1.09 2.07 -7.78
CA PHE A 195 1.61 2.05 -6.41
C PHE A 195 2.36 3.35 -6.07
N ILE A 196 3.26 3.81 -6.95
CA ILE A 196 4.02 5.06 -6.76
C ILE A 196 3.08 6.27 -6.67
N LYS A 197 2.06 6.34 -7.53
CA LYS A 197 1.06 7.42 -7.48
C LYS A 197 0.26 7.40 -6.17
N CYS A 198 -0.12 6.23 -5.68
CA CYS A 198 -0.77 6.10 -4.37
C CYS A 198 0.13 6.54 -3.22
N LYS A 199 1.42 6.16 -3.26
CA LYS A 199 2.45 6.64 -2.32
C LYS A 199 2.50 8.16 -2.30
N ILE A 200 2.67 8.80 -3.45
CA ILE A 200 2.78 10.27 -3.57
C ILE A 200 1.50 10.96 -3.06
N ALA A 201 0.32 10.46 -3.43
CA ALA A 201 -0.95 10.99 -2.95
C ALA A 201 -1.05 10.95 -1.41
N PHE A 202 -0.66 9.80 -0.83
CA PHE A 202 -0.70 9.60 0.62
C PHE A 202 0.32 10.48 1.36
N GLU A 203 1.54 10.57 0.84
CA GLU A 203 2.60 11.45 1.36
C GLU A 203 2.17 12.92 1.31
N ASN A 204 1.61 13.38 0.19
CA ASN A 204 1.13 14.76 0.07
C ASN A 204 -0.01 15.07 1.05
N ALA A 205 -0.99 14.19 1.16
CA ALA A 205 -2.14 14.40 2.02
C ALA A 205 -1.77 14.38 3.52
N LEU A 206 -0.77 13.57 3.92
CA LEU A 206 -0.40 13.42 5.32
C LEU A 206 0.86 14.19 5.72
N ASN A 207 1.70 14.71 4.83
CA ASN A 207 2.88 15.50 5.20
C ASN A 207 2.67 17.03 5.14
N GLN A 208 1.55 17.50 4.58
CA GLN A 208 1.26 18.94 4.44
C GLN A 208 0.78 19.65 5.73
N LEU A 209 0.85 19.00 6.91
CA LEU A 209 0.39 19.50 8.22
C LEU A 209 1.28 18.96 9.35
#